data_AF-K1QYB4-F1
#
_entry.id   AF-K1QYB4-F1
#
_cell.length_a   1.000
_cell.length_b   1.000
_cell.length_c   1.000
_cell.angle_alpha   90.00
_cell.angle_beta   90.00
_cell.angle_gamma   90.00
#
_symmetry.space_group_name_H-M   'P 1'
#
loop_
_entity.id
_entity.type
_entity.pdbx_description
1 polymer ?
#
loop_
_entity_poly.entity_id
_entity_poly.type
_entity_poly.pdbx_seq_one_letter_code
_entity_poly.pdbx_strand_id
1 'polypeptide(L)' 'MGNVAERLRDVTVTVGMTESDVTTPCGVFAGPGTLSQVVDISCPNTLPMGRFVKISKTTDFLTLCEVEVFGYPDQ' A
#
# COMPACT_ATOMS: atom_id res chain seq x y z
N MET A 1 -8.68 21.08 13.29
CA MET A 1 -7.65 20.03 13.06
C MET A 1 -8.40 18.78 12.66
N GLY A 2 -8.25 18.32 11.41
CA GLY A 2 -8.91 17.10 10.95
C GLY A 2 -8.34 15.86 11.66
N ASN A 3 -9.15 14.81 11.78
CA ASN A 3 -8.71 13.56 12.39
C ASN A 3 -7.62 12.94 11.51
N VAL A 4 -6.41 12.78 12.06
CA VAL A 4 -5.25 12.28 11.29
C VAL A 4 -5.50 10.86 10.76
N ALA A 5 -6.26 10.04 11.49
CA ALA A 5 -6.60 8.69 11.06
C ALA A 5 -7.43 8.67 9.77
N GLU A 6 -8.32 9.65 9.60
CA GLU A 6 -9.17 9.76 8.41
C GLU A 6 -8.38 10.10 7.14
N ARG A 7 -7.09 10.42 7.25
CA ARG A 7 -6.22 10.73 6.11
C ARG A 7 -5.78 9.50 5.34
N LEU A 8 -5.83 8.31 5.97
CA LEU A 8 -5.61 7.06 5.26
C LEU A 8 -6.84 6.78 4.39
N ARG A 9 -6.82 7.26 3.15
CA ARG A 9 -7.88 7.10 2.16
C ARG A 9 -7.28 7.24 0.77
N ASP A 10 -7.97 6.69 -0.22
CA ASP A 10 -7.59 6.76 -1.64
C ASP A 10 -6.13 6.32 -1.88
N VAL A 11 -5.72 5.23 -1.21
CA VAL A 11 -4.37 4.70 -1.27
C VAL A 11 -4.28 3.65 -2.36
N THR A 12 -3.21 3.70 -3.15
CA THR A 12 -2.84 2.67 -4.13
C THR A 12 -1.54 2.01 -3.73
N VAL A 13 -1.52 0.67 -3.78
CA VAL A 13 -0.35 -0.16 -3.54
C VAL A 13 0.10 -0.77 -4.86
N THR A 14 1.33 -0.48 -5.25
CA THR A 14 2.00 -1.07 -6.41
C THR A 14 3.29 -1.76 -6.01
N VAL A 15 3.74 -2.68 -6.86
CA VAL A 15 4.92 -3.52 -6.68
C VAL A 15 5.79 -3.42 -7.94
N GLY A 16 7.11 -3.59 -7.79
CA GLY A 16 8.05 -3.52 -8.91
C GLY A 16 9.40 -4.15 -8.60
N MET A 17 10.14 -4.47 -9.66
CA MET A 17 11.48 -5.06 -9.56
C MET A 17 12.58 -4.01 -9.33
N THR A 18 12.36 -2.79 -9.81
CA THR A 18 13.29 -1.66 -9.67
C THR A 18 12.59 -0.44 -9.07
N GLU A 19 13.35 0.46 -8.45
CA GLU A 19 12.80 1.69 -7.86
C GLU A 19 12.13 2.61 -8.89
N SER A 20 12.65 2.63 -10.13
CA SER A 20 12.11 3.45 -11.21
C SER A 20 10.85 2.87 -11.87
N ASP A 21 10.53 1.58 -11.63
CA ASP A 21 9.39 0.89 -12.23
C ASP A 21 8.57 0.10 -11.20
N VAL A 22 7.96 0.84 -10.27
CA VAL A 22 7.03 0.30 -9.26
C VAL A 22 5.59 0.53 -9.72
N THR A 23 5.20 -0.12 -10.81
CA THR A 23 3.95 0.14 -11.54
C THR A 23 2.94 -1.00 -11.49
N THR A 24 3.34 -2.22 -11.08
CA THR A 24 2.44 -3.38 -11.08
C THR A 24 1.40 -3.24 -9.97
N PRO A 25 0.09 -3.21 -10.25
CA PRO A 25 -0.93 -3.04 -9.22
C PRO A 25 -1.01 -4.25 -8.28
N CYS A 26 -0.99 -3.99 -6.97
CA CYS A 26 -1.32 -4.98 -5.95
C CYS A 26 -2.74 -4.75 -5.41
N GLY A 27 -3.08 -3.52 -5.01
CA GLY A 27 -4.40 -3.25 -4.46
C GLY A 27 -4.66 -1.78 -4.16
N VAL A 28 -5.88 -1.49 -3.73
CA VAL A 28 -6.34 -0.15 -3.39
C VAL A 28 -7.11 -0.17 -2.07
N PHE A 29 -7.03 0.93 -1.33
CA PHE A 29 -7.85 1.17 -0.15
C PHE A 29 -8.55 2.52 -0.28
N ALA A 30 -9.86 2.51 -0.45
CA ALA A 30 -10.67 3.72 -0.56
C ALA A 30 -10.71 4.50 0.76
N GLY A 31 -10.77 3.80 1.91
CA GLY A 31 -10.89 4.41 3.22
C GLY A 31 -12.23 5.12 3.48
N PRO A 32 -12.29 6.05 4.46
CA PRO A 32 -11.18 6.39 5.35
C PRO A 32 -10.84 5.27 6.33
N GLY A 33 -9.58 5.23 6.75
CA GLY A 33 -9.14 4.45 7.89
C GLY A 33 -9.62 5.04 9.22
N THR A 34 -9.51 4.25 10.27
CA THR A 34 -9.76 4.66 11.65
C THR A 34 -8.48 4.57 12.50
N LEU A 35 -8.50 5.14 13.70
CA LEU A 35 -7.31 5.22 14.54
C LEU A 35 -6.84 3.81 14.90
N SER A 36 -5.56 3.52 14.69
CA SER A 36 -4.95 2.20 14.95
C SER A 36 -5.54 1.04 14.14
N GLN A 37 -6.28 1.30 13.07
CA GLN A 37 -6.78 0.25 12.19
C GLN A 37 -5.65 -0.39 11.39
N VAL A 38 -5.64 -1.72 11.37
CA VAL A 38 -4.87 -2.50 10.41
C VAL A 38 -5.71 -2.68 9.15
N VAL A 39 -5.14 -2.36 7.99
CA VAL A 39 -5.78 -2.53 6.68
C VAL A 39 -5.03 -3.62 5.92
N ASP A 40 -5.67 -4.76 5.76
CA ASP A 40 -5.12 -5.87 4.98
C ASP A 40 -5.41 -5.66 3.48
N ILE A 41 -4.36 -5.65 2.67
CA ILE A 41 -4.44 -5.56 1.21
C ILE A 41 -3.84 -6.84 0.63
N SER A 42 -4.70 -7.69 0.06
CA SER A 42 -4.26 -8.88 -0.65
C SER A 42 -3.99 -8.54 -2.12
N CYS A 43 -2.77 -8.79 -2.60
CA CYS A 43 -2.49 -8.73 -4.03
C CYS A 43 -3.25 -9.83 -4.77
N PRO A 44 -3.60 -9.64 -6.05
CA PRO A 44 -4.29 -10.65 -6.85
C PRO A 44 -3.51 -11.97 -6.96
N ASN A 45 -4.23 -13.04 -7.33
CA ASN A 45 -3.74 -14.43 -7.33
C ASN A 45 -2.44 -14.66 -8.13
N THR A 46 -2.13 -13.80 -9.10
CA THR A 46 -0.78 -13.70 -9.65
C THR A 46 0.01 -12.76 -8.76
N LEU A 47 0.62 -13.31 -7.70
CA LEU A 47 1.46 -12.53 -6.80
C LEU A 47 2.51 -11.79 -7.62
N PRO A 48 2.50 -10.45 -7.64
CA PRO A 48 3.49 -9.71 -8.39
C PRO A 48 4.85 -9.96 -7.75
N MET A 49 5.79 -10.51 -8.53
CA MET A 49 7.19 -10.55 -8.13
C MET A 49 7.71 -9.12 -8.05
N GLY A 50 8.36 -8.80 -6.94
CA GLY A 50 8.90 -7.46 -6.75
C GLY A 50 9.89 -7.38 -5.61
N ARG A 51 10.76 -6.39 -5.71
CA ARG A 51 11.69 -5.97 -4.67
C ARG A 51 11.22 -4.70 -3.96
N PHE A 52 10.42 -3.88 -4.64
CA PHE A 52 9.95 -2.59 -4.15
C PHE A 52 8.43 -2.60 -4.05
N VAL A 53 7.93 -2.09 -2.92
CA VAL A 53 6.51 -1.83 -2.67
C VAL A 53 6.33 -0.33 -2.54
N LYS A 54 5.40 0.24 -3.29
CA LYS A 54 5.05 1.66 -3.24
C LYS A 54 3.62 1.81 -2.77
N ILE A 55 3.47 2.49 -1.64
CA ILE A 55 2.18 2.92 -1.12
C ILE A 55 2.06 4.41 -1.43
N SER A 56 1.05 4.78 -2.20
CA SER A 56 0.92 6.14 -2.73
C SER A 56 -0.48 6.70 -2.58
N LYS A 57 -0.52 8.02 -2.42
CA LYS A 57 -1.71 8.86 -2.36
C LYS A 57 -1.41 10.13 -3.15
N THR A 58 -2.37 10.60 -3.94
CA THR A 58 -2.17 11.70 -4.89
C THR A 58 -2.56 13.08 -4.35
N THR A 59 -3.23 13.13 -3.19
CA THR A 59 -3.92 14.34 -2.72
C THR A 59 -3.19 15.05 -1.59
N ASP A 60 -2.96 14.35 -0.48
CA ASP A 60 -2.54 14.92 0.81
C ASP A 60 -1.50 14.00 1.46
N PHE A 61 -0.90 14.40 2.59
CA PHE A 61 0.11 13.58 3.24
C PHE A 61 -0.41 12.17 3.54
N LEU A 62 0.50 11.20 3.38
CA LEU A 62 0.34 9.82 3.77
C LEU A 62 1.19 9.59 5.02
N THR A 63 0.59 9.08 6.09
CA THR A 63 1.27 8.72 7.32
C THR A 63 0.89 7.28 7.65
N LEU A 64 1.90 6.43 7.80
CA LEU A 64 1.75 5.03 8.14
C LEU A 64 2.52 4.79 9.43
N CYS A 65 1.90 4.12 10.40
CA CYS A 65 2.58 3.74 11.63
C CYS A 65 3.54 2.57 11.38
N GLU A 66 3.08 1.61 10.58
CA GLU A 66 3.80 0.39 10.28
C GLU A 66 3.33 -0.17 8.92
N VAL A 67 4.21 -0.94 8.27
CA VAL A 67 3.92 -1.65 7.02
C VAL A 67 4.53 -3.04 7.12
N GLU A 68 3.68 -4.05 7.08
CA GLU A 68 4.09 -5.45 7.01
C GLU A 68 3.87 -5.96 5.58
N VAL A 69 4.88 -6.65 5.03
CA VAL A 69 4.81 -7.22 3.67
C VAL A 69 5.00 -8.73 3.76
N PHE A 70 4.01 -9.48 3.28
CA PHE A 70 4.00 -10.93 3.29
C PHE A 70 4.15 -11.47 1.86
N GLY A 71 4.97 -12.51 1.70
CA GLY A 71 5.22 -13.15 0.42
C GLY A 71 6.13 -14.36 0.58
N TYR A 72 6.46 -14.99 -0.54
CA TYR A 72 7.39 -16.12 -0.62
C TYR A 72 8.58 -15.73 -1.49
N PRO A 73 9.80 -16.21 -1.18
CA PRO A 73 10.94 -16.01 -2.08
C PRO A 73 10.70 -16.70 -3.41
N ASP A 74 11.26 -16.16 -4.48
CA ASP A 74 11.37 -16.85 -5.76
C ASP A 74 12.21 -18.12 -5.59
N GLN A 75 11.85 -19.20 -6.28
CA GLN A 75 12.39 -20.54 -6.04
C GLN A 75 13.66 -20.81 -6.85
#